data_AF-A0A852AYX4-F1
#
_entry.id   AF-A0A852AYX4-F1
#
_cell.length_a   1.000
_cell.length_b   1.000
_cell.length_c   1.000
_cell.angle_alpha   90.00
_cell.angle_beta   90.00
_cell.angle_gamma   90.00
#
_symmetry.space_group_name_H-M   'P 1'
#
loop_
_entity.id
_entity.type
_entity.pdbx_description
1 polymer ?
#
loop_
_entity_poly.entity_id
_entity_poly.type
_entity_poly.pdbx_seq_one_letter_code
_entity_poly.pdbx_strand_id
1 'polypeptide(L)'
;TELVATTDFYPWEDEYSGEAGMLPELCEKQAVQGFARTFQPAVYLLLLLLGTVGNGLLLLTHTRYRQERCVTDVCLLHLALSDLLLLLTLPFAITDTLQGWSSGTAACKALQGLYALNFYSGFFFLTCISVDRYVAIVRVAAAHRLRPRARQHGWLAAGLAWLLATLLALPQFIYSQAEQHQDLRLCRVVF
;
A
#
# COMPACT_ATOMS: atom_id res chain seq x y z
N THR A 1 -65.83 47.53 11.57
CA THR A 1 -64.93 48.25 12.49
C THR A 1 -64.88 47.46 13.78
N GLU A 2 -63.83 46.76 14.20
CA GLU A 2 -62.54 46.31 13.63
C GLU A 2 -62.23 44.98 14.35
N LEU A 3 -61.70 44.00 13.63
CA LEU A 3 -61.07 42.80 14.20
C LEU A 3 -59.64 43.18 14.56
N VAL A 4 -59.32 43.26 15.86
CA VAL A 4 -57.93 43.37 16.31
C VAL A 4 -57.50 41.97 16.77
N ALA A 5 -56.70 41.33 15.93
CA ALA A 5 -55.94 40.15 16.28
C ALA A 5 -54.71 40.59 17.08
N THR A 6 -54.65 40.23 18.36
CA THR A 6 -53.40 40.22 19.12
C THR A 6 -52.94 38.78 19.21
N THR A 7 -52.05 38.40 18.31
CA THR A 7 -51.18 37.24 18.49
C THR A 7 -50.30 37.52 19.70
N ASP A 8 -50.55 36.83 20.81
CA ASP A 8 -49.63 36.80 21.95
C ASP A 8 -48.28 36.30 21.44
N PHE A 9 -47.36 37.24 21.37
CA PHE A 9 -46.00 37.10 20.91
C PHE A 9 -45.21 36.45 22.03
N TYR A 10 -45.07 35.12 21.98
CA TYR A 10 -44.23 34.38 22.92
C TYR A 10 -42.79 34.91 22.81
N PRO A 11 -42.20 35.44 23.90
CA PRO A 11 -40.79 35.81 23.91
C PRO A 11 -39.97 34.55 23.69
N TRP A 12 -39.22 34.50 22.60
CA TRP A 12 -38.16 33.54 22.37
C TRP A 12 -37.01 33.83 23.36
N GLU A 13 -37.20 33.36 24.58
CA GLU A 13 -36.10 33.00 25.47
C GLU A 13 -36.06 31.48 25.53
N ASP A 14 -35.83 30.84 24.38
CA ASP A 14 -35.14 29.57 24.39
C ASP A 14 -33.72 29.90 24.83
N GLU A 15 -33.50 29.72 26.13
CA GLU A 15 -32.18 29.58 26.73
C GLU A 15 -31.51 28.37 26.05
N TYR A 16 -30.94 28.61 24.88
CA TYR A 16 -29.80 27.85 24.38
C TYR A 16 -28.67 28.14 25.37
N SER A 17 -28.72 27.47 26.51
CA SER A 17 -27.52 27.02 27.20
C SER A 17 -26.82 26.06 26.25
N GLY A 18 -26.20 26.61 25.21
CA GLY A 18 -25.23 25.90 24.42
C GLY A 18 -24.16 25.47 25.40
N GLU A 19 -24.09 24.17 25.67
CA GLU A 19 -22.97 23.55 26.36
C GLU A 19 -21.69 23.87 25.56
N ALA A 20 -21.09 25.01 25.87
CA ALA A 20 -19.76 25.38 25.44
C ALA A 20 -18.80 24.45 26.18
N GLY A 21 -18.58 23.25 25.64
CA GLY A 21 -17.58 22.35 26.21
C GLY A 21 -17.55 20.90 25.74
N MET A 22 -18.51 20.39 24.98
CA MET A 22 -18.39 19.02 24.46
C MET A 22 -17.55 19.02 23.18
N LEU A 23 -16.24 19.26 23.34
CA LEU A 23 -15.25 18.73 22.40
C LEU A 23 -15.56 17.23 22.24
N PRO A 24 -15.51 16.65 21.02
CA PRO A 24 -15.68 15.21 20.87
C PRO A 24 -14.66 14.50 21.76
N GLU A 25 -15.11 13.56 22.60
CA GLU A 25 -14.19 12.70 23.33
C GLU A 25 -13.21 12.09 22.33
N LEU A 26 -11.92 12.38 22.52
CA LEU A 26 -10.87 11.80 21.70
C LEU A 26 -10.87 10.29 21.90
N CYS A 27 -11.04 9.52 20.82
CA CYS A 27 -10.98 8.07 20.86
C CYS A 27 -9.60 7.60 21.37
N GLU A 28 -9.54 7.12 22.61
CA GLU A 28 -8.31 6.63 23.23
C GLU A 28 -7.94 5.25 22.67
N LYS A 29 -7.00 5.22 21.71
CA LYS A 29 -6.55 4.00 21.03
C LYS A 29 -5.42 3.25 21.75
N GLN A 30 -5.16 3.52 23.04
CA GLN A 30 -3.99 2.97 23.76
C GLN A 30 -3.95 1.43 23.74
N ALA A 31 -5.07 0.75 24.03
CA ALA A 31 -5.12 -0.72 24.03
C ALA A 31 -4.82 -1.31 22.63
N VAL A 32 -5.34 -0.67 21.58
CA VAL A 32 -5.12 -1.07 20.18
C VAL A 32 -3.65 -0.84 19.76
N GLN A 33 -3.07 0.29 20.17
CA GLN A 33 -1.67 0.62 19.91
C GLN A 33 -0.71 -0.33 20.65
N GLY A 34 -1.03 -0.73 21.88
CA GLY A 34 -0.25 -1.70 22.65
C GLY A 34 -0.25 -3.08 22.00
N PHE A 35 -1.40 -3.56 21.57
CA PHE A 35 -1.50 -4.82 20.81
C PHE A 35 -0.73 -4.73 19.49
N ALA A 36 -0.90 -3.65 18.72
CA ALA A 36 -0.22 -3.45 17.45
C ALA A 36 1.31 -3.43 17.61
N ARG A 37 1.86 -2.77 18.64
CA ARG A 37 3.31 -2.74 18.89
C ARG A 37 3.92 -4.12 19.14
N THR A 38 3.15 -5.05 19.70
CA THR A 38 3.62 -6.42 19.98
C THR A 38 3.43 -7.35 18.78
N PHE A 39 2.26 -7.26 18.13
CA PHE A 39 1.88 -8.15 17.05
C PHE A 39 2.58 -7.81 15.72
N GLN A 40 2.74 -6.52 15.43
CA GLN A 40 3.31 -6.04 14.16
C GLN A 40 4.74 -6.55 13.88
N PRO A 41 5.72 -6.47 14.80
CA PRO A 41 7.06 -6.99 14.54
C PRO A 41 7.07 -8.51 14.32
N ALA A 42 6.23 -9.27 15.04
CA ALA A 42 6.10 -10.71 14.85
C ALA A 42 5.60 -11.07 13.44
N VAL A 43 4.59 -10.34 12.95
CA VAL A 43 4.09 -10.49 11.57
C VAL A 43 5.16 -10.10 10.54
N TYR A 44 5.87 -9.00 10.74
CA TYR A 44 6.93 -8.58 9.82
C TYR A 44 8.07 -9.59 9.74
N LEU A 45 8.47 -10.19 10.87
CA LEU A 45 9.45 -11.29 10.87
C LEU A 45 8.93 -12.51 10.11
N LEU A 46 7.67 -12.89 10.30
CA LEU A 46 7.07 -14.01 9.58
C LEU A 46 7.04 -13.75 8.06
N LEU A 47 6.60 -12.56 7.65
CA LEU A 47 6.58 -12.13 6.25
C LEU A 47 7.99 -12.09 5.66
N LEU A 48 8.98 -11.63 6.42
CA LEU A 48 10.38 -11.64 6.02
C LEU A 48 10.86 -13.07 5.73
N LEU A 49 10.62 -14.01 6.65
CA LEU A 49 11.05 -15.40 6.50
C LEU A 49 10.33 -16.10 5.34
N LEU A 50 9.00 -16.09 5.33
CA LEU A 50 8.22 -16.76 4.30
C LEU A 50 8.42 -16.11 2.93
N GLY A 51 8.47 -14.78 2.89
CA GLY A 51 8.66 -14.02 1.66
C GLY A 51 10.04 -14.22 1.06
N THR A 52 11.11 -14.20 1.87
CA THR A 52 12.47 -14.40 1.35
C THR A 52 12.68 -15.81 0.84
N VAL A 53 12.16 -16.82 1.55
CA VAL A 53 12.18 -18.22 1.10
C VAL A 53 11.35 -18.40 -0.17
N GLY A 54 10.10 -17.91 -0.18
CA GLY A 54 9.19 -18.08 -1.32
C GLY A 54 9.66 -17.36 -2.58
N ASN A 55 9.84 -16.05 -2.51
CA ASN A 55 10.27 -15.24 -3.65
C ASN A 55 11.72 -15.55 -4.06
N GLY A 56 12.59 -15.87 -3.09
CA GLY A 56 13.95 -16.32 -3.35
C GLY A 56 14.00 -17.66 -4.08
N LEU A 57 13.15 -18.63 -3.70
CA LEU A 57 13.05 -19.91 -4.39
C LEU A 57 12.51 -19.74 -5.81
N LEU A 58 11.51 -18.87 -6.00
CA LEU A 58 10.98 -18.54 -7.33
C LEU A 58 12.09 -17.97 -8.22
N LEU A 59 12.84 -16.97 -7.74
CA LEU A 59 13.95 -16.36 -8.47
C LEU A 59 15.09 -17.36 -8.74
N LEU A 60 15.45 -18.19 -7.76
CA LEU A 60 16.49 -19.21 -7.89
C LEU A 60 16.09 -20.27 -8.94
N THR A 61 14.86 -20.74 -8.89
CA THR A 61 14.33 -21.72 -9.85
C THR A 61 14.33 -21.11 -11.25
N HIS A 62 13.81 -19.89 -11.38
CA HIS A 62 13.76 -19.19 -12.68
C HIS A 62 15.16 -18.98 -13.29
N THR A 63 16.14 -18.55 -12.50
CA THR A 63 17.53 -18.34 -12.95
C THR A 63 18.25 -19.66 -13.28
N ARG A 64 18.00 -20.74 -12.51
CA ARG A 64 18.61 -22.06 -12.74
C ARG A 64 18.05 -22.77 -13.97
N TYR A 65 16.75 -22.66 -14.23
CA TYR A 65 16.11 -23.27 -15.40
C TYR A 65 16.13 -22.36 -16.65
N ARG A 66 16.71 -21.14 -16.55
CA ARG A 66 16.72 -20.10 -17.62
C ARG A 66 15.33 -19.88 -18.22
N GLN A 67 14.35 -19.68 -17.36
CA GLN A 67 12.94 -19.71 -17.71
C GLN A 67 12.41 -18.38 -18.30
N GLU A 68 13.13 -17.63 -19.15
CA GLU A 68 12.57 -16.40 -19.79
C GLU A 68 11.82 -16.72 -21.10
N ARG A 69 10.96 -17.75 -21.10
CA ARG A 69 10.39 -18.28 -22.35
C ARG A 69 9.05 -17.63 -22.71
N CYS A 70 8.34 -17.09 -21.74
CA CYS A 70 7.03 -16.45 -21.97
C CYS A 70 6.85 -15.14 -21.17
N VAL A 71 5.76 -14.43 -21.48
CA VAL A 71 5.36 -13.17 -20.80
C VAL A 71 5.20 -13.41 -19.30
N THR A 72 4.53 -14.50 -18.93
CA THR A 72 4.29 -14.87 -17.53
C THR A 72 5.59 -14.98 -16.74
N ASP A 73 6.62 -15.61 -17.30
CA ASP A 73 7.90 -15.79 -16.60
C ASP A 73 8.59 -14.46 -16.29
N VAL A 74 8.59 -13.52 -17.25
CA VAL A 74 9.14 -12.17 -17.07
C VAL A 74 8.36 -11.39 -16.00
N CYS A 75 7.02 -11.47 -16.02
CA CYS A 75 6.19 -10.83 -15.00
C CYS A 75 6.42 -11.43 -13.61
N LEU A 76 6.56 -12.76 -13.49
CA LEU A 76 6.86 -13.43 -12.22
C LEU A 76 8.24 -13.03 -11.67
N LEU A 77 9.24 -12.83 -12.53
CA LEU A 77 10.56 -12.36 -12.11
C LEU A 77 10.49 -10.93 -11.55
N HIS A 78 9.79 -10.01 -12.23
CA HIS A 78 9.63 -8.64 -11.74
C HIS A 78 8.77 -8.55 -10.47
N LEU A 79 7.77 -9.44 -10.34
CA LEU A 79 6.97 -9.58 -9.12
C LEU A 79 7.87 -9.98 -7.94
N ALA A 80 8.63 -11.07 -8.08
CA ALA A 80 9.53 -11.55 -7.03
C ALA A 80 10.62 -10.52 -6.68
N LEU A 81 11.13 -9.78 -7.67
CA LEU A 81 12.07 -8.70 -7.44
C LEU A 81 11.47 -7.56 -6.60
N SER A 82 10.23 -7.15 -6.93
CA SER A 82 9.51 -6.13 -6.17
C SER A 82 9.27 -6.56 -4.72
N ASP A 83 8.84 -7.81 -4.53
CA ASP A 83 8.61 -8.34 -3.18
C ASP A 83 9.91 -8.42 -2.39
N LEU A 84 11.01 -8.90 -2.98
CA LEU A 84 12.31 -8.94 -2.30
C LEU A 84 12.82 -7.54 -1.91
N LEU A 85 12.60 -6.54 -2.75
CA LEU A 85 12.90 -5.14 -2.44
C LEU A 85 12.10 -4.67 -1.22
N LEU A 86 10.81 -5.01 -1.15
CA LEU A 86 9.98 -4.70 0.01
C LEU A 86 10.45 -5.41 1.27
N LEU A 87 10.75 -6.72 1.17
CA LEU A 87 11.22 -7.52 2.29
C LEU A 87 12.54 -7.01 2.85
N LEU A 88 13.42 -6.45 2.02
CA LEU A 88 14.66 -5.81 2.48
C LEU A 88 14.40 -4.59 3.37
N THR A 89 13.23 -3.96 3.25
CA THR A 89 12.84 -2.81 4.09
C THR A 89 12.07 -3.18 5.36
N LEU A 90 11.53 -4.39 5.45
CA LEU A 90 10.91 -4.89 6.69
C LEU A 90 11.83 -4.88 7.93
N PRO A 91 13.12 -5.30 7.89
CA PRO A 91 13.97 -5.25 9.08
C PRO A 91 14.11 -3.84 9.64
N PHE A 92 14.16 -2.86 8.74
CA PHE A 92 14.20 -1.45 9.09
C PHE A 92 12.89 -0.99 9.75
N ALA A 93 11.73 -1.41 9.20
CA ALA A 93 10.44 -1.17 9.83
C ALA A 93 10.34 -1.83 11.22
N ILE A 94 10.89 -3.03 11.42
CA ILE A 94 10.92 -3.72 12.72
C ILE A 94 11.75 -2.92 13.72
N THR A 95 12.96 -2.47 13.35
CA THR A 95 13.81 -1.66 14.23
C THR A 95 13.13 -0.37 14.66
N ASP A 96 12.44 0.31 13.73
CA ASP A 96 11.69 1.53 14.05
C ASP A 96 10.48 1.26 14.96
N THR A 97 9.81 0.10 14.83
CA THR A 97 8.70 -0.25 15.73
C THR A 97 9.16 -0.55 17.17
N LEU A 98 10.37 -1.07 17.35
CA LEU A 98 10.92 -1.45 18.65
C LEU A 98 11.63 -0.31 19.37
N GLN A 99 12.33 0.56 18.64
CA GLN A 99 13.17 1.63 19.19
C GLN A 99 12.57 3.04 19.03
N GLY A 100 11.42 3.16 18.37
CA GLY A 100 10.88 4.43 17.91
C GLY A 100 11.58 4.90 16.63
N TRP A 101 10.92 5.77 15.86
CA TRP A 101 11.40 6.18 14.54
C TRP A 101 12.65 7.07 14.62
N SER A 102 13.82 6.43 14.65
CA SER A 102 15.12 7.11 14.76
C SER A 102 15.67 7.52 13.41
N SER A 103 15.23 6.87 12.34
CA SER A 103 15.91 6.93 11.04
C SER A 103 15.36 7.98 10.06
N GLY A 104 14.59 8.93 10.58
CA GLY A 104 14.23 10.19 9.91
C GLY A 104 13.16 10.08 8.82
N THR A 105 12.76 11.24 8.30
CA THR A 105 11.65 11.38 7.33
C THR A 105 11.91 10.69 5.99
N ALA A 106 13.18 10.63 5.56
CA ALA A 106 13.56 10.01 4.29
C ALA A 106 13.20 8.52 4.25
N ALA A 107 13.44 7.81 5.34
CA ALA A 107 13.13 6.39 5.40
C ALA A 107 11.62 6.13 5.56
N CYS A 108 10.88 7.07 6.15
CA CYS A 108 9.42 6.99 6.26
C CYS A 108 8.79 7.06 4.87
N LYS A 109 9.25 8.04 4.09
CA LYS A 109 8.89 8.18 2.67
C LYS A 109 9.27 6.94 1.86
N ALA A 110 10.47 6.42 2.06
CA ALA A 110 10.94 5.23 1.35
C ALA A 110 10.11 3.99 1.69
N LEU A 111 9.83 3.75 2.98
CA LEU A 111 9.00 2.62 3.43
C LEU A 111 7.59 2.71 2.85
N GLN A 112 6.89 3.82 3.09
CA GLN A 112 5.52 4.00 2.59
C GLN A 112 5.47 3.94 1.06
N GLY A 113 6.44 4.55 0.39
CA GLY A 113 6.57 4.51 -1.06
C GLY A 113 6.86 3.11 -1.60
N LEU A 114 7.70 2.30 -0.94
CA LEU A 114 7.97 0.93 -1.34
C LEU A 114 6.80 -0.02 -1.06
N TYR A 115 6.08 0.16 0.05
CA TYR A 115 4.82 -0.57 0.30
C TYR A 115 3.80 -0.31 -0.80
N ALA A 116 3.60 0.97 -1.13
CA ALA A 116 2.73 1.42 -2.22
C ALA A 116 3.16 0.82 -3.57
N LEU A 117 4.44 0.98 -3.89
CA LEU A 117 5.01 0.52 -5.14
C LEU A 117 4.86 -0.99 -5.29
N ASN A 118 5.12 -1.77 -4.24
CA ASN A 118 4.98 -3.23 -4.25
C ASN A 118 3.53 -3.66 -4.46
N PHE A 119 2.59 -3.00 -3.77
CA PHE A 119 1.18 -3.29 -3.91
C PHE A 119 0.69 -3.03 -5.35
N TYR A 120 1.01 -1.86 -5.91
CA TYR A 120 0.58 -1.50 -7.26
C TYR A 120 1.30 -2.32 -8.33
N SER A 121 2.61 -2.49 -8.22
CA SER A 121 3.39 -3.30 -9.18
C SER A 121 2.88 -4.74 -9.17
N GLY A 122 2.67 -5.33 -8.00
CA GLY A 122 2.15 -6.68 -7.84
C GLY A 122 0.77 -6.86 -8.49
N PHE A 123 -0.13 -5.92 -8.26
CA PHE A 123 -1.45 -5.92 -8.90
C PHE A 123 -1.34 -5.89 -10.44
N PHE A 124 -0.51 -5.02 -11.00
CA PHE A 124 -0.33 -4.94 -12.45
C PHE A 124 0.31 -6.20 -13.03
N PHE A 125 1.33 -6.77 -12.37
CA PHE A 125 1.96 -8.01 -12.83
C PHE A 125 1.00 -9.20 -12.81
N LEU A 126 0.21 -9.35 -11.73
CA LEU A 126 -0.83 -10.40 -11.65
C LEU A 126 -1.90 -10.23 -12.73
N THR A 127 -2.26 -8.98 -13.03
CA THR A 127 -3.20 -8.67 -14.13
C THR A 127 -2.60 -9.08 -15.48
N CYS A 128 -1.33 -8.75 -15.74
CA CYS A 128 -0.63 -9.15 -16.97
C CYS A 128 -0.57 -10.68 -17.12
N ILE A 129 -0.27 -11.40 -16.04
CA ILE A 129 -0.25 -12.87 -16.03
C ILE A 129 -1.66 -13.42 -16.36
N SER A 130 -2.69 -12.86 -15.73
CA SER A 130 -4.08 -13.29 -15.95
C SER A 130 -4.52 -13.09 -17.40
N VAL A 131 -4.17 -11.95 -18.00
CA VAL A 131 -4.44 -11.64 -19.41
C VAL A 131 -3.67 -12.59 -20.33
N ASP A 132 -2.39 -12.85 -20.06
CA ASP A 132 -1.57 -13.79 -20.83
C ASP A 132 -2.16 -15.20 -20.82
N ARG A 133 -2.59 -15.70 -19.65
CA ARG A 133 -3.28 -16.99 -19.52
C ARG A 133 -4.62 -17.01 -20.26
N TYR A 134 -5.40 -15.94 -20.16
CA TYR A 134 -6.68 -15.81 -20.88
C TYR A 134 -6.48 -15.87 -22.41
N VAL A 135 -5.52 -15.12 -22.94
CA VAL A 135 -5.22 -15.12 -24.39
C VAL A 135 -4.71 -16.49 -24.84
N ALA A 136 -3.89 -17.15 -24.03
CA ALA A 136 -3.38 -18.49 -24.34
C ALA A 136 -4.49 -19.54 -24.44
N ILE A 137 -5.52 -19.47 -23.59
CA ILE A 137 -6.62 -20.44 -23.53
C ILE A 137 -7.69 -20.12 -24.58
N VAL A 138 -8.17 -18.88 -24.64
CA VAL A 138 -9.34 -18.51 -25.45
C VAL A 138 -8.95 -18.17 -26.88
N ARG A 139 -7.75 -17.62 -27.10
CA ARG A 139 -7.30 -17.11 -28.41
C ARG A 139 -6.05 -17.83 -28.89
N VAL A 140 -6.13 -19.14 -29.03
CA VAL A 140 -5.00 -20.03 -29.41
C VAL A 140 -4.25 -19.55 -30.68
N ALA A 141 -4.98 -19.11 -31.71
CA ALA A 141 -4.37 -18.58 -32.95
C ALA A 141 -3.56 -17.28 -32.72
N ALA A 142 -4.05 -16.39 -31.84
CA ALA A 142 -3.34 -15.19 -31.45
C ALA A 142 -2.12 -15.54 -30.57
N ALA A 143 -2.28 -16.48 -29.63
CA ALA A 143 -1.20 -16.96 -28.77
C ALA A 143 -0.01 -17.54 -29.57
N HIS A 144 -0.29 -18.32 -30.63
CA HIS A 144 0.75 -18.82 -31.53
C HIS A 144 1.49 -17.72 -32.28
N ARG A 145 0.79 -16.66 -32.73
CA ARG A 145 1.41 -15.50 -33.37
C ARG A 145 2.25 -14.65 -32.41
N LEU A 146 1.84 -14.56 -31.16
CA LEU A 146 2.49 -13.74 -30.12
C LEU A 146 3.71 -14.43 -29.50
N ARG A 147 3.77 -15.77 -29.54
CA ARG A 147 4.87 -16.59 -28.98
C ARG A 147 6.30 -16.16 -29.36
N PRO A 148 6.65 -15.87 -30.63
CA PRO A 148 8.00 -15.42 -30.98
C PRO A 148 8.36 -14.04 -30.40
N ARG A 149 7.36 -13.18 -30.12
CA ARG A 149 7.55 -11.86 -29.49
C ARG A 149 7.17 -11.83 -28.01
N ALA A 150 6.87 -12.99 -27.41
CA ALA A 150 6.39 -13.09 -26.04
C ALA A 150 7.35 -12.43 -25.05
N ARG A 151 8.67 -12.59 -25.25
CA ARG A 151 9.67 -11.93 -24.41
C ARG A 151 9.61 -10.41 -24.54
N GLN A 152 9.59 -9.86 -25.75
CA GLN A 152 9.49 -8.41 -25.97
C GLN A 152 8.21 -7.84 -25.34
N HIS A 153 7.08 -8.53 -25.49
CA HIS A 153 5.82 -8.11 -24.89
C HIS A 153 5.86 -8.17 -23.35
N GLY A 154 6.52 -9.17 -22.76
CA GLY A 154 6.73 -9.26 -21.31
C GLY A 154 7.55 -8.10 -20.77
N TRP A 155 8.65 -7.74 -21.44
CA TRP A 155 9.47 -6.60 -21.05
C TRP A 155 8.75 -5.24 -21.22
N LEU A 156 7.96 -5.08 -22.29
CA LEU A 156 7.11 -3.89 -22.47
C LEU A 156 6.01 -3.80 -21.42
N ALA A 157 5.32 -4.91 -21.13
CA ALA A 157 4.30 -4.97 -20.10
C ALA A 157 4.89 -4.68 -18.72
N ALA A 158 6.10 -5.18 -18.43
CA ALA A 158 6.81 -4.87 -17.20
C ALA A 158 7.19 -3.40 -17.10
N GLY A 159 7.74 -2.81 -18.16
CA GLY A 159 8.03 -1.38 -18.20
C GLY A 159 6.79 -0.52 -17.96
N LEU A 160 5.67 -0.87 -18.60
CA LEU A 160 4.39 -0.18 -18.40
C LEU A 160 3.84 -0.35 -16.99
N ALA A 161 3.90 -1.57 -16.44
CA ALA A 161 3.47 -1.87 -15.08
C ALA A 161 4.29 -1.08 -14.05
N TRP A 162 5.61 -1.00 -14.21
CA TRP A 162 6.48 -0.18 -13.35
C TRP A 162 6.18 1.31 -13.46
N LEU A 163 5.98 1.82 -14.68
CA LEU A 163 5.62 3.22 -14.88
C LEU A 163 4.28 3.56 -14.21
N LEU A 164 3.28 2.69 -14.38
CA LEU A 164 1.96 2.91 -13.81
C LEU A 164 1.98 2.75 -12.29
N ALA A 165 2.69 1.75 -11.77
CA ALA A 165 2.86 1.55 -10.34
C ALA A 165 3.58 2.73 -9.66
N THR A 166 4.63 3.26 -10.29
CA THR A 166 5.32 4.44 -9.75
C THR A 166 4.42 5.67 -9.78
N LEU A 167 3.69 5.91 -10.87
CA LEU A 167 2.73 7.01 -10.98
C LEU A 167 1.65 6.97 -9.90
N LEU A 168 1.10 5.78 -9.59
CA LEU A 168 0.12 5.60 -8.52
C LEU A 168 0.74 5.69 -7.11
N ALA A 169 2.02 5.30 -6.96
CA ALA A 169 2.73 5.40 -5.69
C ALA A 169 3.23 6.83 -5.38
N LEU A 170 3.38 7.71 -6.39
CA LEU A 170 3.84 9.09 -6.22
C LEU A 170 3.11 9.89 -5.12
N PRO A 171 1.76 9.90 -5.03
CA PRO A 171 1.08 10.60 -3.94
C PRO A 171 1.51 10.07 -2.57
N GLN A 172 1.70 8.76 -2.40
CA GLN A 172 2.20 8.21 -1.13
C GLN A 172 3.64 8.62 -0.85
N PHE A 173 4.50 8.76 -1.87
CA PHE A 173 5.86 9.29 -1.72
C PHE A 173 5.88 10.76 -1.26
N ILE A 174 4.97 11.59 -1.80
CA ILE A 174 4.96 13.04 -1.56
C ILE A 174 4.33 13.37 -0.20
N TYR A 175 3.19 12.75 0.09
CA TYR A 175 2.37 13.03 1.28
C TYR A 175 2.82 12.25 2.52
N SER A 176 3.69 11.24 2.40
CA SER A 176 4.25 10.56 3.56
C SER A 176 5.23 11.46 4.31
N GLN A 177 4.95 11.74 5.58
CA GLN A 177 5.83 12.51 6.46
C GLN A 177 5.98 11.81 7.82
N ALA A 178 7.14 11.97 8.42
CA ALA A 178 7.37 11.54 9.80
C ALA A 178 6.99 12.70 10.72
N GLU A 179 5.90 12.58 11.46
CA GLU A 179 5.47 13.57 12.45
C GLU A 179 5.78 13.11 13.87
N GLN A 180 6.11 14.08 14.72
CA GLN A 180 6.33 13.87 16.14
C GLN A 180 5.00 14.07 16.87
N HIS A 181 4.45 13.01 17.48
CA HIS A 181 3.22 13.08 18.27
C HIS A 181 3.50 12.62 19.69
N GLN A 182 3.37 13.52 20.67
CA GLN A 182 3.50 13.23 22.11
C GLN A 182 4.71 12.31 22.43
N ASP A 183 5.91 12.76 22.06
CA ASP A 183 7.20 12.08 22.23
C ASP A 183 7.49 10.84 21.36
N LEU A 184 6.55 10.41 20.52
CA LEU A 184 6.76 9.32 19.56
C LEU A 184 6.82 9.87 18.12
N ARG A 185 7.89 9.54 17.40
CA ARG A 185 7.94 9.79 15.95
C ARG A 185 7.18 8.69 15.22
N LEU A 186 6.16 9.08 14.48
CA LEU A 186 5.28 8.19 13.71
C LEU A 186 5.34 8.54 12.23
N CYS A 187 5.39 7.52 11.38
CA CYS A 187 5.33 7.70 9.92
C CYS A 187 3.85 7.67 9.48
N ARG A 188 3.33 8.80 8.98
CA ARG A 188 1.93 8.94 8.55
C ARG A 188 1.85 9.63 7.19
N VAL A 189 0.88 9.25 6.37
CA VAL A 189 0.51 10.00 5.17
C VAL A 189 -0.35 11.19 5.59
N VAL A 190 0.15 12.40 5.35
CA VAL A 190 -0.52 13.67 5.65
C VAL A 190 -1.06 14.23 4.34
N PHE A 191 -2.38 14.24 4.20
CA PHE A 191 -3.08 14.86 3.06
C PHE A 191 -3.44 16.31 3.39
#